data_AF-A0AAJ1FXP3-F1
#
_entry.id   AF-A0AAJ1FXP3-F1
#
_cell.length_a   1.000
_cell.length_b   1.000
_cell.length_c   1.000
_cell.angle_alpha   90.00
_cell.angle_beta   90.00
_cell.angle_gamma   90.00
#
_symmetry.space_group_name_H-M   'P 1'
#
loop_
_entity.id
_entity.type
_entity.pdbx_description
1 polymer ?
#
loop_
_entity_poly.entity_id
_entity_poly.type
_entity_poly.pdbx_seq_one_letter_code
_entity_poly.pdbx_strand_id
1 'polypeptide(L)' 'TGEPLIQRDDDKEEAILNRLDVYQAQTEPLIEYYREKGLLIDIDASKDPSVVFEQLKKALN' A
#
# COMPACT_ATOMS: atom_id res chain seq x y z
N THR A 1 -11.11 -14.63 19.62
CA THR A 1 -11.15 -14.58 21.09
C THR A 1 -12.41 -13.94 21.63
N GLY A 2 -13.11 -13.11 20.85
CA GLY A 2 -14.29 -12.36 21.34
C GLY A 2 -13.91 -11.16 22.20
N GLU A 3 -12.62 -10.87 22.29
CA GLU A 3 -12.10 -9.69 22.97
C GLU A 3 -12.51 -8.40 22.24
N PRO A 4 -12.63 -7.29 22.96
CA PRO A 4 -12.92 -5.99 22.35
C PRO A 4 -11.87 -5.59 21.32
N LEU A 5 -12.32 -4.96 20.24
CA LEU A 5 -11.42 -4.28 19.30
C LEU A 5 -10.89 -3.00 19.95
N ILE A 6 -9.64 -2.67 19.62
CA ILE A 6 -9.01 -1.41 19.99
C ILE A 6 -8.57 -0.67 18.73
N GLN A 7 -8.59 0.65 18.79
CA GLN A 7 -7.87 1.48 17.82
C GLN A 7 -6.42 1.59 18.27
N ARG A 8 -5.48 1.39 17.34
CA ARG A 8 -4.06 1.53 17.69
C ARG A 8 -3.68 3.00 17.72
N ASP A 9 -2.68 3.35 18.51
CA ASP A 9 -2.21 4.74 18.61
C ASP A 9 -1.69 5.30 17.27
N ASP A 10 -1.18 4.43 16.39
CA ASP A 10 -0.66 4.79 15.06
C ASP A 10 -1.75 4.90 13.97
N ASP A 11 -3.02 4.69 14.33
CA ASP A 11 -4.18 4.93 13.47
C ASP A 11 -4.75 6.36 13.63
N LYS A 12 -4.06 7.24 14.38
CA LYS A 12 -4.40 8.67 14.50
C LYS A 12 -3.97 9.44 13.25
N GLU A 13 -4.71 10.48 12.90
CA GLU A 13 -4.46 11.30 11.70
C GLU A 13 -3.02 11.81 11.62
N GLU A 14 -2.48 12.39 12.70
CA GLU A 14 -1.10 12.87 12.76
C GLU A 14 -0.07 11.77 12.47
N ALA A 15 -0.28 10.57 13.02
CA ALA A 15 0.58 9.42 12.78
C ALA A 15 0.47 8.93 11.33
N ILE A 16 -0.73 8.95 10.74
CA ILE A 16 -0.96 8.59 9.34
C ILE A 16 -0.24 9.57 8.41
N LEU A 17 -0.38 10.88 8.63
CA LEU A 17 0.29 11.91 7.83
C LEU A 17 1.81 11.75 7.88
N ASN A 18 2.38 11.62 9.08
CA ASN A 18 3.82 11.39 9.24
C ASN A 18 4.28 10.10 8.54
N ARG A 19 3.48 9.02 8.57
CA ARG A 19 3.81 7.78 7.85
C ARG A 19 3.79 7.96 6.33
N LEU A 20 2.85 8.74 5.80
CA LEU A 20 2.78 9.05 4.37
C LEU A 20 3.99 9.88 3.93
N ASP A 21 4.40 10.88 4.71
CA ASP A 21 5.59 11.69 4.44
C ASP A 21 6.87 10.83 4.41
N VAL A 22 7.02 9.94 5.39
CA VAL A 22 8.16 8.99 5.44
C VAL A 22 8.14 8.03 4.24
N TYR A 23 6.97 7.52 3.86
CA TYR A 23 6.82 6.66 2.68
C TYR A 23 7.25 7.39 1.39
N GLN A 24 6.79 8.63 1.19
CA GLN A 24 7.16 9.45 0.04
C GLN A 24 8.68 9.69 0.00
N ALA A 25 9.29 10.00 1.15
CA ALA A 25 10.72 10.27 1.21
C ALA A 25 11.60 9.03 0.98
N GLN A 26 11.18 7.85 1.46
CA GLN A 26 12.06 6.68 1.56
C GLN A 26 11.70 5.52 0.62
N THR A 27 10.41 5.35 0.31
CA THR A 27 9.92 4.18 -0.43
C THR A 27 9.46 4.54 -1.85
N GLU A 28 8.83 5.71 -2.04
CA GLU A 28 8.39 6.17 -3.36
C GLU A 28 9.51 6.19 -4.43
N PRO A 29 10.78 6.54 -4.14
CA PRO A 29 11.85 6.48 -5.13
C PRO A 29 12.09 5.09 -5.75
N LEU A 30 11.68 4.02 -5.05
CA LEU A 30 11.77 2.65 -5.59
C LEU A 30 10.82 2.43 -6.77
N ILE A 31 9.74 3.21 -6.89
CA ILE A 31 8.80 3.14 -8.01
C ILE A 31 9.56 3.40 -9.32
N GLU A 32 10.32 4.50 -9.38
CA GLU A 32 11.06 4.84 -10.60
C GLU A 32 12.15 3.80 -10.90
N TYR A 33 12.87 3.34 -9.87
CA TYR A 33 13.88 2.29 -10.01
C TYR A 33 13.33 1.00 -10.65
N TYR A 34 12.14 0.54 -10.27
CA TYR A 34 11.52 -0.64 -10.87
C TYR A 34 10.87 -0.35 -12.22
N ARG A 35 10.36 0.87 -12.44
CA ARG A 35 9.82 1.33 -13.72
C ARG A 35 10.89 1.35 -14.82
N GLU A 36 12.06 1.93 -14.54
CA GLU A 36 13.19 1.96 -15.47
C GLU A 36 13.68 0.56 -15.88
N LYS A 37 13.53 -0.42 -15.00
CA LYS A 37 13.86 -1.83 -15.26
C LYS A 37 12.78 -2.61 -15.99
N GLY A 38 11.61 -2.01 -16.23
CA GLY A 38 10.45 -2.69 -16.80
C GLY A 38 9.87 -3.78 -15.90
N LEU A 39 10.11 -3.70 -14.58
CA LEU A 39 9.68 -4.70 -13.59
C LEU A 39 8.45 -4.25 -12.78
N LEU A 40 8.06 -2.98 -12.90
CA LEU A 40 6.91 -2.43 -12.17
C LEU A 40 5.59 -2.80 -12.86
N ILE A 41 4.64 -3.31 -12.08
CA ILE A 41 3.23 -3.48 -12.49
C ILE A 41 2.38 -2.62 -11.56
N ASP A 42 1.70 -1.62 -12.11
CA ASP A 42 0.82 -0.72 -11.35
C ASP A 42 -0.57 -1.37 -11.14
N ILE A 43 -1.04 -1.39 -9.88
CA ILE A 43 -2.35 -1.89 -9.49
C ILE A 43 -3.09 -0.81 -8.69
N ASP A 44 -4.30 -0.48 -9.12
CA ASP A 44 -5.18 0.46 -8.42
C ASP A 44 -5.85 -0.22 -7.22
N ALA A 45 -5.33 0.06 -6.03
CA ALA A 45 -5.79 -0.48 -4.76
C ALA A 45 -6.99 0.26 -4.15
N SER A 46 -7.57 1.26 -4.83
CA SER A 46 -8.75 1.99 -4.34
C SER A 46 -10.08 1.24 -4.53
N LYS A 47 -10.06 0.14 -5.27
CA LYS A 47 -11.22 -0.70 -5.59
C LYS A 47 -11.57 -1.66 -4.46
N ASP A 48 -12.71 -2.35 -4.61
CA ASP A 48 -13.10 -3.44 -3.71
C ASP A 48 -11.96 -4.48 -3.57
N PRO A 49 -11.66 -4.96 -2.34
CA PRO A 49 -10.56 -5.90 -2.12
C PRO A 49 -10.58 -7.15 -3.01
N SER A 50 -11.77 -7.66 -3.35
CA SER A 50 -11.90 -8.83 -4.24
C SER A 50 -11.44 -8.51 -5.67
N VAL A 51 -11.70 -7.29 -6.14
CA VAL A 51 -11.28 -6.81 -7.46
C VAL A 51 -9.76 -6.62 -7.49
N VAL A 52 -9.20 -5.99 -6.46
CA VAL A 52 -7.75 -5.78 -6.34
C VAL A 52 -7.01 -7.12 -6.29
N PHE A 53 -7.53 -8.09 -5.55
CA PHE A 53 -6.95 -9.42 -5.45
C PHE A 53 -6.91 -10.16 -6.80
N GLU A 54 -7.99 -10.10 -7.59
CA GLU A 54 -7.99 -10.70 -8.93
C GLU A 54 -7.07 -9.96 -9.92
N GLN A 55 -6.89 -8.65 -9.79
CA GLN A 55 -5.88 -7.91 -10.56
C GLN A 55 -4.47 -8.37 -10.20
N LEU A 56 -4.17 -8.53 -8.92
CA LEU A 56 -2.88 -9.02 -8.43
C LEU A 56 -2.56 -10.42 -8.97
N LYS A 57 -3.53 -11.35 -8.91
CA LYS A 57 -3.35 -12.70 -9.48
C LYS A 57 -3.03 -12.69 -10.97
N LYS A 58 -3.68 -11.81 -11.73
CA LYS A 58 -3.42 -11.66 -13.17
C LYS A 58 -2.03 -11.09 -13.46
N ALA A 59 -1.50 -10.25 -12.58
CA ALA A 59 -0.16 -9.66 -12.72
C ALA A 59 0.98 -10.66 -12.45
N LEU A 60 0.71 -11.74 -11.71
CA LEU A 60 1.72 -12.74 -11.30
C LEU A 60 1.75 -14.00 -12.19
N ASN A 61 0.81 -14.13 -13.13
CA ASN A 61 0.66 -15.27 -14.04
C ASN A 61 1.12 -14.93 -15.45
#